data_AF-A0A9P9E1F5-F1
#
_entry.id   AF-A0A9P9E1F5-F1
#
_cell.length_a   1.000
_cell.length_b   1.000
_cell.length_c   1.000
_cell.angle_alpha   90.00
_cell.angle_beta   90.00
_cell.angle_gamma   90.00
#
_symmetry.space_group_name_H-M   'P 1'
#
loop_
_entity.id
_entity.type
_entity.pdbx_description
1 polymer ?
#
loop_
_entity_poly.entity_id
_entity_poly.type
_entity_poly.pdbx_seq_one_letter_code
_entity_poly.pdbx_strand_id
1 'polypeptide(L)'
;MPIVTLVTSRPTRREDFEVAIICALPLEYDAVCLLFDEFWDEEGDQYGRVHGDMNQYTTGRIGKHNIVLALLPRVGVANAAGAATNLRSSYRRVKSALLVGICGGVPFVGDTEILLGDVVISNKLVRYRYGRQYPDVFQRKDIIQDSPSRPNKDKEGLLALFNTARGVKLLQNRTAHFLKVLQAMADKEERRDAYQYPCFPIDKHKELLLG
;
A
#
# COMPACT_ATOMS: atom_id res chain seq x y z
N MET A 1 -1.89 -17.09 -28.35
CA MET A 1 -0.48 -16.66 -28.45
C MET A 1 0.10 -16.62 -27.06
N PRO A 2 1.18 -17.35 -26.74
CA PRO A 2 1.72 -17.33 -25.39
C PRO A 2 2.44 -16.00 -25.18
N ILE A 3 2.03 -15.28 -24.15
CA ILE A 3 2.77 -14.13 -23.63
C ILE A 3 4.04 -14.73 -23.04
N VAL A 4 5.20 -14.31 -23.52
CA VAL A 4 6.49 -14.59 -22.90
C VAL A 4 6.40 -14.10 -21.45
N THR A 5 6.24 -15.02 -20.50
CA THR A 5 6.39 -14.74 -19.07
C THR A 5 7.86 -14.38 -18.90
N LEU A 6 8.17 -13.09 -18.81
CA LEU A 6 9.49 -12.65 -18.35
C LEU A 6 9.63 -13.17 -16.92
N VAL A 7 10.24 -14.34 -16.77
CA VAL A 7 10.65 -14.87 -15.47
C VAL A 7 11.73 -13.91 -14.98
N THR A 8 11.37 -13.02 -14.05
CA THR A 8 12.38 -12.22 -13.37
C THR A 8 13.16 -13.14 -12.46
N SER A 9 14.45 -13.30 -12.73
CA SER A 9 15.36 -14.11 -11.93
C SER A 9 15.48 -13.53 -10.52
N ARG A 10 15.75 -14.43 -9.54
CA ARG A 10 16.06 -14.03 -8.16
C ARG A 10 17.13 -12.95 -8.16
N PRO A 11 16.91 -11.81 -7.46
CA PRO A 11 17.87 -10.73 -7.43
C PRO A 11 19.15 -11.16 -6.71
N THR A 12 20.28 -10.56 -7.10
CA THR A 12 21.58 -10.84 -6.48
C THR A 12 21.97 -9.77 -5.47
N ARG A 13 21.40 -8.57 -5.62
CA ARG A 13 21.74 -7.40 -4.82
C ARG A 13 20.49 -6.61 -4.45
N ARG A 14 20.59 -5.79 -3.41
CA ARG A 14 19.53 -4.83 -3.00
C ARG A 14 19.17 -3.83 -4.10
N GLU A 15 20.10 -3.56 -5.01
CA GLU A 15 19.87 -2.67 -6.14
C GLU A 15 18.96 -3.25 -7.23
N ASP A 16 18.62 -4.54 -7.16
CA ASP A 16 17.74 -5.21 -8.12
C ASP A 16 16.25 -5.11 -7.74
N PHE A 17 15.95 -4.44 -6.62
CA PHE A 17 14.60 -4.15 -6.17
C PHE A 17 14.19 -2.73 -6.59
N GLU A 18 13.10 -2.62 -7.35
CA GLU A 18 12.60 -1.33 -7.85
C GLU A 18 11.27 -0.90 -7.19
N VAL A 19 10.59 -1.83 -6.52
CA VAL A 19 9.28 -1.61 -5.89
C VAL A 19 9.33 -2.03 -4.42
N ALA A 20 8.76 -1.17 -3.56
CA ALA A 20 8.57 -1.44 -2.16
C ALA A 20 7.11 -1.36 -1.77
N ILE A 21 6.70 -2.18 -0.81
CA ILE A 21 5.40 -2.14 -0.15
C ILE A 21 5.63 -1.92 1.34
N ILE A 22 4.87 -1.02 1.95
CA ILE A 22 4.92 -0.71 3.37
C ILE A 22 3.52 -0.92 3.94
N CYS A 23 3.42 -1.73 4.99
CA CYS A 23 2.17 -2.02 5.70
C CYS A 23 2.26 -1.51 7.13
N ALA A 24 1.15 -1.00 7.67
CA ALA A 24 1.08 -0.46 9.01
C ALA A 24 0.67 -1.51 10.06
N LEU A 25 -0.11 -2.52 9.65
CA LEU A 25 -0.65 -3.56 10.51
C LEU A 25 -0.19 -4.96 10.06
N PRO A 26 -0.02 -5.91 11.00
CA PRO A 26 0.31 -7.30 10.66
C PRO A 26 -0.71 -7.95 9.71
N LEU A 27 -2.00 -7.66 9.87
CA LEU A 27 -3.03 -8.22 8.97
C LEU A 27 -2.90 -7.73 7.53
N GLU A 28 -2.42 -6.49 7.33
CA GLU A 28 -2.17 -5.93 6.00
C GLU A 28 -0.94 -6.59 5.39
N TYR A 29 0.09 -6.80 6.22
CA TYR A 29 1.31 -7.48 5.84
C TYR A 29 1.04 -8.93 5.40
N ASP A 30 0.30 -9.70 6.21
CA ASP A 30 -0.09 -11.07 5.89
C ASP A 30 -0.86 -11.14 4.58
N ALA A 31 -1.78 -10.20 4.33
CA ALA A 31 -2.53 -10.12 3.08
C ALA A 31 -1.61 -9.91 1.86
N VAL A 32 -0.57 -9.08 2.02
CA VAL A 32 0.41 -8.86 0.95
C VAL A 32 1.30 -10.09 0.76
N CYS A 33 1.71 -10.77 1.83
CA CYS A 33 2.48 -12.03 1.74
C CYS A 33 1.73 -13.10 0.94
N LEU A 34 0.42 -13.20 1.07
CA LEU A 34 -0.40 -14.13 0.27
C LEU A 34 -0.39 -13.82 -1.24
N LEU A 35 0.04 -12.62 -1.65
CA LEU A 35 0.18 -12.23 -3.05
C LEU A 35 1.58 -12.50 -3.62
N PHE A 36 2.54 -12.93 -2.81
CA PHE A 36 3.87 -13.27 -3.28
C PHE A 36 3.81 -14.57 -4.09
N ASP A 37 4.41 -14.54 -5.28
CA ASP A 37 4.63 -15.75 -6.08
C ASP A 37 5.76 -16.59 -5.48
N GLU A 38 6.82 -15.91 -5.01
CA GLU A 38 8.04 -16.51 -4.44
C GLU A 38 8.64 -15.59 -3.37
N PHE A 39 9.18 -16.18 -2.31
CA PHE A 39 9.96 -15.48 -1.28
C PHE A 39 11.46 -15.68 -1.51
N TRP A 40 12.24 -14.65 -1.23
CA TRP A 40 13.70 -14.65 -1.39
C TRP A 40 14.46 -14.70 -0.06
N ASP A 41 13.74 -14.74 1.07
CA ASP A 41 14.25 -14.71 2.44
C ASP A 41 13.99 -15.99 3.25
N GLU A 42 13.37 -17.02 2.65
CA GLU A 42 13.07 -18.30 3.32
C GLU A 42 14.33 -19.04 3.84
N GLU A 43 15.43 -18.95 3.11
CA GLU A 43 16.73 -19.52 3.48
C GLU A 43 17.60 -18.53 4.30
N GLY A 44 17.00 -17.42 4.74
CA GLY A 44 17.64 -16.32 5.43
C GLY A 44 17.67 -15.03 4.60
N ASP A 45 17.77 -13.90 5.30
CA ASP A 45 17.83 -12.57 4.68
C ASP A 45 19.20 -12.31 4.04
N GLN A 46 19.36 -12.76 2.79
CA GLN A 46 20.59 -12.57 2.02
C GLN A 46 20.87 -11.11 1.64
N TYR A 47 19.85 -10.26 1.61
CA TYR A 47 19.98 -8.88 1.15
C TYR A 47 20.26 -7.94 2.32
N GLY A 48 19.65 -8.20 3.47
CA GLY A 48 19.85 -7.43 4.68
C GLY A 48 19.40 -5.97 4.55
N ARG A 49 19.98 -5.15 5.41
CA ARG A 49 19.73 -3.71 5.50
C ARG A 49 21.03 -2.97 5.80
N VAL A 50 21.10 -1.67 5.50
CA VAL A 50 22.30 -0.90 5.85
C VAL A 50 22.42 -0.74 7.37
N HIS A 51 23.62 -0.49 7.86
CA HIS A 51 23.83 -0.21 9.28
C HIS A 51 23.00 0.99 9.73
N GLY A 52 22.34 0.87 10.89
CA GLY A 52 21.43 1.88 11.42
C GLY A 52 19.98 1.79 10.91
N ASP A 53 19.71 0.97 9.89
CA ASP A 53 18.34 0.64 9.52
C ASP A 53 17.75 -0.36 10.53
N MET A 54 16.61 0.01 11.13
CA MET A 54 15.90 -0.81 12.11
C MET A 54 14.68 -1.55 11.52
N ASN A 55 14.34 -1.33 10.26
CA ASN A 55 13.21 -1.98 9.60
C ASN A 55 13.49 -3.45 9.33
N GLN A 56 12.50 -4.31 9.56
CA GLN A 56 12.54 -5.68 9.06
C GLN A 56 11.95 -5.71 7.65
N TYR A 57 12.58 -6.47 6.76
CA TYR A 57 12.14 -6.62 5.38
C TYR A 57 11.87 -8.07 5.08
N THR A 58 10.82 -8.28 4.30
CA THR A 58 10.64 -9.50 3.54
C THR A 58 10.84 -9.21 2.06
N THR A 59 11.45 -10.14 1.36
CA THR A 59 11.83 -9.96 -0.04
C THR A 59 11.27 -11.08 -0.88
N GLY A 60 10.90 -10.79 -2.11
CA GLY A 60 10.26 -11.79 -2.96
C GLY A 60 9.79 -11.21 -4.28
N ARG A 61 8.89 -11.92 -4.93
CA ARG A 61 8.40 -11.62 -6.27
C ARG A 61 6.88 -11.56 -6.32
N ILE A 62 6.36 -10.52 -6.96
CA ILE A 62 4.96 -10.42 -7.37
C ILE A 62 4.93 -10.15 -8.88
N GLY A 63 4.42 -11.10 -9.65
CA GLY A 63 4.46 -11.12 -11.09
C GLY A 63 5.90 -11.02 -11.61
N LYS A 64 6.17 -9.88 -12.26
CA LYS A 64 7.48 -9.56 -12.88
C LYS A 64 8.32 -8.58 -12.04
N HIS A 65 7.97 -8.38 -10.77
CA HIS A 65 8.59 -7.37 -9.93
C HIS A 65 9.20 -8.02 -8.70
N ASN A 66 10.48 -7.73 -8.46
CA ASN A 66 11.12 -7.99 -7.18
C ASN A 66 10.66 -6.92 -6.19
N ILE A 67 10.03 -7.38 -5.10
CA ILE A 67 9.37 -6.56 -4.09
C ILE A 67 10.17 -6.63 -2.79
N VAL A 68 10.34 -5.48 -2.15
CA VAL A 68 10.68 -5.35 -0.74
C VAL A 68 9.41 -5.01 0.03
N LEU A 69 9.07 -5.82 1.02
CA LEU A 69 7.93 -5.59 1.91
C LEU A 69 8.45 -5.20 3.29
N ALA A 70 7.89 -4.15 3.88
CA ALA A 70 8.22 -3.69 5.22
C ALA A 70 6.95 -3.58 6.08
N LEU A 71 7.00 -4.12 7.30
CA LEU A 71 5.99 -3.88 8.33
C LEU A 71 6.47 -2.76 9.25
N LEU A 72 5.61 -1.77 9.50
CA LEU A 72 5.90 -0.73 10.48
C LEU A 72 5.89 -1.32 11.90
N PRO A 73 6.82 -0.93 12.77
CA PRO A 73 6.84 -1.41 14.15
C PRO A 73 5.63 -0.91 14.95
N ARG A 74 5.13 0.28 14.59
CA ARG A 74 3.96 0.93 15.20
C ARG A 74 3.29 1.81 14.16
N VAL A 75 1.95 1.89 14.22
CA VAL A 75 1.16 2.80 13.38
C VAL A 75 1.57 4.25 13.63
N GLY A 76 1.60 5.06 12.57
CA GLY A 76 1.77 6.49 12.67
C GLY A 76 2.69 7.08 11.60
N VAL A 77 2.50 8.37 11.32
CA VAL A 77 3.20 9.08 10.26
C VAL A 77 4.71 9.16 10.49
N ALA A 78 5.15 9.34 11.74
CA ALA A 78 6.58 9.39 12.08
C ALA A 78 7.26 8.04 11.82
N ASN A 79 6.63 6.93 12.23
CA ASN A 79 7.15 5.59 11.99
C ASN A 79 7.18 5.27 10.49
N ALA A 80 6.12 5.62 9.75
CA ALA A 80 6.07 5.45 8.30
C ALA A 80 7.17 6.25 7.59
N ALA A 81 7.40 7.51 7.99
CA ALA A 81 8.45 8.36 7.42
C ALA A 81 9.86 7.83 7.73
N GLY A 82 10.10 7.39 8.96
CA GLY A 82 11.35 6.76 9.37
C GLY A 82 11.60 5.48 8.58
N ALA A 83 10.59 4.61 8.48
CA ALA A 83 10.68 3.37 7.72
C ALA A 83 10.97 3.63 6.24
N ALA A 84 10.26 4.56 5.60
CA ALA A 84 10.51 4.90 4.20
C ALA A 84 11.92 5.48 3.96
N THR A 85 12.43 6.28 4.92
CA THR A 85 13.79 6.87 4.83
C THR A 85 14.86 5.78 4.92
N ASN A 86 14.70 4.87 5.87
CA ASN A 86 15.58 3.72 6.05
C ASN A 86 15.54 2.78 4.84
N LEU A 87 14.34 2.48 4.34
CA LEU A 87 14.12 1.67 3.14
C LEU A 87 14.84 2.25 1.93
N ARG A 88 14.70 3.55 1.68
CA ARG A 88 15.41 4.24 0.59
C ARG A 88 16.93 4.14 0.74
N SER A 89 17.43 4.10 1.97
CA SER A 89 18.86 3.99 2.26
C SER A 89 19.39 2.57 2.05
N SER A 90 18.60 1.57 2.42
CA SER A 90 18.91 0.14 2.24
C SER A 90 18.77 -0.32 0.79
N TYR A 91 17.67 0.05 0.12
CA TYR A 91 17.31 -0.38 -1.22
C TYR A 91 17.32 0.80 -2.19
N ARG A 92 18.53 1.22 -2.57
CA ARG A 92 18.78 2.50 -3.26
C ARG A 92 18.12 2.64 -4.64
N ARG A 93 17.74 1.53 -5.29
CA ARG A 93 17.11 1.52 -6.61
C ARG A 93 15.59 1.39 -6.57
N VAL A 94 14.98 1.40 -5.38
CA VAL A 94 13.53 1.50 -5.24
C VAL A 94 13.06 2.86 -5.78
N LYS A 95 12.24 2.80 -6.85
CA LYS A 95 11.67 3.98 -7.51
C LYS A 95 10.25 4.26 -7.04
N SER A 96 9.56 3.20 -6.62
CA SER A 96 8.15 3.23 -6.22
C SER A 96 7.97 2.56 -4.88
N ALA A 97 7.37 3.27 -3.93
CA ALA A 97 6.97 2.73 -2.64
C ALA A 97 5.45 2.89 -2.50
N LEU A 98 4.77 1.79 -2.20
CA LEU A 98 3.33 1.74 -1.98
C LEU A 98 3.08 1.62 -0.48
N LEU A 99 2.37 2.58 0.11
CA LEU A 99 1.81 2.44 1.44
C LEU A 99 0.45 1.78 1.28
N VAL A 100 0.31 0.54 1.75
CA VAL A 100 -0.90 -0.28 1.58
C VAL A 100 -1.46 -0.57 2.96
N GLY A 101 -2.76 -0.38 3.12
CA GLY A 101 -3.45 -0.69 4.37
C GLY A 101 -4.94 -0.44 4.31
N ILE A 102 -5.61 -0.77 5.41
CA ILE A 102 -7.03 -0.50 5.60
C ILE A 102 -7.24 0.93 6.08
N CYS A 103 -8.35 1.55 5.69
CA CYS A 103 -8.69 2.90 6.11
C CYS A 103 -10.18 3.04 6.40
N GLY A 104 -10.52 3.92 7.33
CA GLY A 104 -11.90 4.40 7.50
C GLY A 104 -12.26 5.40 6.41
N GLY A 105 -13.50 5.37 5.95
CA GLY A 105 -14.06 6.31 4.97
C GLY A 105 -15.21 7.12 5.56
N VAL A 106 -15.34 8.37 5.12
CA VAL A 106 -16.59 9.12 5.30
C VAL A 106 -17.54 8.65 4.19
N PRO A 107 -18.76 8.22 4.49
CA PRO A 107 -19.63 7.55 3.52
C PRO A 107 -19.93 8.33 2.25
N PHE A 108 -19.84 9.66 2.27
CA PHE A 108 -20.08 10.50 1.10
C PHE A 108 -18.95 11.48 0.87
N VAL A 109 -18.48 11.55 -0.37
CA VAL A 109 -17.57 12.58 -0.88
C VAL A 109 -18.23 13.25 -2.08
N GLY A 110 -18.85 14.41 -1.85
CA GLY A 110 -19.78 15.00 -2.82
C GLY A 110 -20.95 14.05 -3.05
N ASP A 111 -21.20 13.70 -4.31
CA ASP A 111 -22.26 12.76 -4.71
C ASP A 111 -21.80 11.29 -4.79
N THR A 112 -20.53 11.01 -4.45
CA THR A 112 -19.99 9.65 -4.49
C THR A 112 -20.10 8.99 -3.12
N GLU A 113 -20.82 7.88 -3.05
CA GLU A 113 -20.87 7.02 -1.87
C GLU A 113 -19.63 6.12 -1.80
N ILE A 114 -18.96 6.07 -0.66
CA ILE A 114 -17.85 5.17 -0.36
C ILE A 114 -18.38 4.00 0.44
N LEU A 115 -18.12 2.79 -0.06
CA LEU A 115 -18.63 1.55 0.48
C LEU A 115 -17.52 0.72 1.14
N LEU A 116 -17.89 -0.12 2.11
CA LEU A 116 -16.96 -1.06 2.71
C LEU A 116 -16.47 -2.06 1.65
N GLY A 117 -15.16 -2.19 1.51
CA GLY A 117 -14.53 -3.01 0.48
C GLY A 117 -14.09 -2.23 -0.76
N ASP A 118 -14.40 -0.93 -0.85
CA ASP A 118 -13.86 -0.07 -1.90
C ASP A 118 -12.34 0.09 -1.76
N VAL A 119 -11.64 0.01 -2.90
CA VAL A 119 -10.19 0.25 -2.97
C VAL A 119 -9.95 1.68 -3.41
N VAL A 120 -9.40 2.48 -2.50
CA VAL A 120 -9.11 3.90 -2.74
C VAL A 120 -7.64 4.09 -3.15
N ILE A 121 -7.41 4.68 -4.32
CA ILE A 121 -6.08 5.09 -4.78
C ILE A 121 -5.97 6.61 -4.63
N SER A 122 -5.20 7.06 -3.65
CA SER A 122 -5.05 8.49 -3.37
C SER A 122 -4.20 9.19 -4.45
N ASN A 123 -4.70 10.32 -4.95
CA ASN A 123 -3.93 11.24 -5.79
C ASN A 123 -3.14 12.27 -4.98
N LYS A 124 -3.60 12.59 -3.77
CA LYS A 124 -3.09 13.64 -2.89
C LYS A 124 -3.38 13.27 -1.44
N LEU A 125 -2.37 13.42 -0.59
CA LEU A 125 -2.48 13.19 0.86
C LEU A 125 -2.47 14.54 1.57
N VAL A 126 -3.52 14.82 2.34
CA VAL A 126 -3.64 16.02 3.17
C VAL A 126 -3.60 15.60 4.64
N ARG A 127 -2.65 16.14 5.40
CA ARG A 127 -2.53 15.81 6.83
C ARG A 127 -3.56 16.63 7.62
N TYR A 128 -4.57 15.95 8.16
CA TYR A 128 -5.68 16.60 8.87
C TYR A 128 -5.29 17.29 10.19
N ARG A 129 -4.24 16.80 10.87
CA ARG A 129 -3.81 17.27 12.21
C ARG A 129 -2.95 18.55 12.23
N TYR A 130 -3.04 19.43 11.23
CA TYR A 130 -2.34 20.73 11.25
C TYR A 130 -3.33 21.89 11.08
N GLY A 131 -3.76 22.44 12.21
CA GLY A 131 -4.32 23.79 12.27
C GLY A 131 -3.53 24.63 13.27
N ARG A 132 -3.44 25.93 13.02
CA ARG A 132 -2.94 26.89 13.99
C ARG A 132 -4.15 27.41 14.75
N GLN A 133 -4.17 27.19 16.07
CA GLN A 133 -5.13 27.82 16.94
C GLN A 133 -4.59 29.20 17.32
N TYR A 134 -5.23 30.25 16.79
CA TYR A 134 -5.08 31.61 17.29
C TYR A 134 -6.13 31.83 18.40
N PRO A 135 -5.98 32.88 19.23
CA PRO A 135 -6.91 33.15 20.33
C PRO A 135 -8.39 33.16 19.90
N ASP A 136 -8.67 33.55 18.66
CA ASP A 136 -10.02 33.83 18.18
C ASP A 136 -10.51 32.85 17.10
N VAL A 137 -9.60 32.11 16.44
CA VAL A 137 -9.91 31.26 15.28
C VAL A 137 -8.98 30.05 15.19
N PHE A 138 -9.55 28.87 14.95
CA PHE A 138 -8.80 27.72 14.47
C PHE A 138 -8.62 27.84 12.95
N GLN A 139 -7.42 28.20 12.52
CA GLN A 139 -7.07 28.25 11.11
C GLN A 139 -6.52 26.87 10.70
N ARG A 140 -7.32 26.11 9.94
CA ARG A 140 -6.78 24.95 9.22
C ARG A 140 -5.68 25.47 8.29
N LYS A 141 -4.45 24.97 8.44
CA LYS A 141 -3.39 25.37 7.52
C LYS A 141 -3.72 24.71 6.19
N ASP A 142 -4.11 25.49 5.18
CA ASP A 142 -4.18 24.98 3.82
C ASP A 142 -2.75 24.74 3.35
N ILE A 143 -2.28 23.51 3.52
CA ILE A 143 -0.96 23.02 3.09
C ILE A 143 -0.87 22.97 1.54
N ILE A 144 -1.75 23.67 0.81
CA ILE A 144 -1.69 23.75 -0.65
C ILE A 144 -0.42 24.49 -1.09
N GLN A 145 0.12 25.39 -0.25
CA GLN A 145 1.34 26.15 -0.59
C GLN A 145 2.61 25.64 0.10
N ASP A 146 2.52 24.84 1.17
CA ASP A 146 3.69 24.40 1.97
C ASP A 146 3.85 22.87 2.03
N SER A 147 4.28 22.30 0.89
CA SER A 147 5.01 21.01 0.71
C SER A 147 4.20 19.69 0.76
N PRO A 148 4.57 18.61 0.01
CA PRO A 148 5.91 18.28 -0.52
C PRO A 148 5.97 17.76 -1.98
N SER A 149 7.05 18.08 -2.71
CA SER A 149 7.46 17.52 -4.01
C SER A 149 6.37 17.10 -5.01
N ARG A 150 6.15 17.94 -6.04
CA ARG A 150 5.36 17.61 -7.24
C ARG A 150 5.61 16.15 -7.69
N PRO A 151 4.58 15.31 -7.86
CA PRO A 151 4.78 13.94 -8.30
C PRO A 151 5.55 13.92 -9.62
N ASN A 152 6.51 13.01 -9.76
CA ASN A 152 7.27 12.86 -11.01
C ASN A 152 6.32 12.50 -12.16
N LYS A 153 6.67 12.86 -13.40
CA LYS A 153 5.85 12.66 -14.62
C LYS A 153 5.33 11.22 -14.74
N ASP A 154 6.11 10.22 -14.34
CA ASP A 154 5.72 8.81 -14.38
C ASP A 154 4.54 8.50 -13.44
N LYS A 155 4.54 9.09 -12.24
CA LYS A 155 3.47 8.92 -11.25
C LYS A 155 2.21 9.67 -11.70
N GLU A 156 2.36 10.87 -12.25
CA GLU A 156 1.25 11.63 -12.83
C GLU A 156 0.62 10.88 -14.01
N GLY A 157 1.44 10.29 -14.88
CA GLY A 157 0.98 9.48 -16.01
C GLY A 157 0.20 8.24 -15.57
N LEU A 158 0.67 7.56 -14.53
CA LEU A 158 -0.04 6.40 -13.97
C LEU A 158 -1.38 6.79 -13.34
N LEU A 159 -1.42 7.88 -12.56
CA LEU A 159 -2.67 8.40 -11.99
C LEU A 159 -3.64 8.87 -13.07
N ALA A 160 -3.15 9.53 -14.12
CA ALA A 160 -3.95 9.91 -15.27
C ALA A 160 -4.53 8.69 -15.98
N LEU A 161 -3.74 7.62 -16.15
CA LEU A 161 -4.21 6.36 -16.72
C LEU A 161 -5.34 5.75 -15.87
N PHE A 162 -5.22 5.75 -14.55
CA PHE A 162 -6.24 5.23 -13.64
C PHE A 162 -7.55 6.02 -13.67
N ASN A 163 -7.51 7.30 -14.06
CA ASN A 163 -8.72 8.11 -14.26
C ASN A 163 -9.42 7.86 -15.62
N THR A 164 -8.83 7.06 -16.52
CA THR A 164 -9.47 6.71 -17.80
C THR A 164 -10.45 5.54 -17.62
N ALA A 165 -11.51 5.49 -18.43
CA ALA A 165 -12.47 4.38 -18.41
C ALA A 165 -11.81 2.99 -18.60
N ARG A 166 -10.79 2.92 -19.46
CA ARG A 166 -9.99 1.70 -19.66
C ARG A 166 -9.19 1.35 -18.40
N GLY A 167 -8.55 2.33 -17.77
CA GLY A 167 -7.77 2.15 -16.56
C GLY A 167 -8.62 1.64 -15.40
N VAL A 168 -9.77 2.27 -15.15
CA VAL A 168 -10.74 1.84 -14.13
C VAL A 168 -11.19 0.41 -14.38
N LYS A 169 -11.61 0.08 -15.60
CA LYS A 169 -12.04 -1.29 -15.95
C LYS A 169 -10.94 -2.33 -15.74
N LEU A 170 -9.70 -1.99 -16.11
CA LEU A 170 -8.55 -2.87 -15.89
C LEU A 170 -8.28 -3.09 -14.40
N LEU A 171 -8.30 -2.01 -13.60
CA LEU A 171 -8.12 -2.08 -12.15
C LEU A 171 -9.19 -2.96 -11.52
N GLN A 172 -10.47 -2.71 -11.79
CA GLN A 172 -11.58 -3.50 -11.26
C GLN A 172 -11.43 -4.99 -11.59
N ASN A 173 -11.14 -5.32 -12.85
CA ASN A 173 -10.96 -6.72 -13.27
C ASN A 173 -9.77 -7.39 -12.56
N ARG A 174 -8.65 -6.68 -12.42
CA ARG A 174 -7.45 -7.20 -11.74
C ARG A 174 -7.68 -7.34 -10.24
N THR A 175 -8.27 -6.34 -9.59
CA THR A 175 -8.64 -6.39 -8.17
C THR A 175 -9.58 -7.56 -7.89
N ALA A 176 -10.63 -7.74 -8.70
CA ALA A 176 -11.55 -8.87 -8.55
C ALA A 176 -10.87 -10.23 -8.74
N HIS A 177 -9.89 -10.31 -9.66
CA HIS A 177 -9.11 -11.53 -9.85
C HIS A 177 -8.22 -11.82 -8.64
N PHE A 178 -7.44 -10.85 -8.17
CA PHE A 178 -6.53 -11.05 -7.03
C PHE A 178 -7.29 -11.28 -5.71
N LEU A 179 -8.46 -10.68 -5.53
CA LEU A 179 -9.31 -10.98 -4.38
C LEU A 179 -9.72 -12.46 -4.34
N LYS A 180 -10.08 -13.05 -5.49
CA LYS A 180 -10.40 -14.48 -5.57
C LYS A 180 -9.19 -15.36 -5.28
N VAL A 181 -8.00 -14.95 -5.75
CA VAL A 181 -6.75 -15.65 -5.43
C VAL A 181 -6.48 -15.62 -3.93
N LEU A 182 -6.59 -14.44 -3.30
CA LEU A 182 -6.42 -14.28 -1.86
C LEU A 182 -7.37 -15.15 -1.05
N GLN A 183 -8.65 -15.15 -1.40
CA GLN A 183 -9.66 -15.98 -0.73
C GLN A 183 -9.30 -17.47 -0.84
N ALA A 184 -8.92 -17.94 -2.03
CA ALA A 184 -8.53 -19.32 -2.24
C ALA A 184 -7.22 -19.72 -1.54
N MET A 185 -6.27 -18.80 -1.37
CA MET A 185 -5.04 -19.05 -0.61
C MET A 185 -5.30 -19.06 0.90
N ALA A 186 -6.10 -18.11 1.40
CA ALA A 186 -6.51 -18.06 2.80
C ALA A 186 -7.30 -19.30 3.23
N ASP A 187 -8.10 -19.88 2.33
CA ASP A 187 -8.76 -21.16 2.53
C ASP A 187 -7.79 -22.31 2.80
N LYS A 188 -6.64 -22.34 2.11
CA LYS A 188 -5.62 -23.38 2.25
C LYS A 188 -4.82 -23.26 3.54
N GLU A 189 -4.64 -22.04 4.03
CA GLU A 189 -3.91 -21.73 5.28
C GLU A 189 -4.83 -21.72 6.53
N GLU A 190 -6.08 -22.20 6.41
CA GLU A 190 -7.08 -22.18 7.49
C GLU A 190 -7.43 -20.77 8.02
N ARG A 191 -7.15 -19.71 7.25
CA ARG A 191 -7.46 -18.30 7.58
C ARG A 191 -8.78 -17.82 6.95
N ARG A 192 -9.74 -18.72 6.82
CA ARG A 192 -11.02 -18.56 6.08
C ARG A 192 -11.78 -17.27 6.35
N ASP A 193 -11.81 -16.84 7.60
CA ASP A 193 -12.65 -15.72 8.04
C ASP A 193 -11.97 -14.35 7.88
N ALA A 194 -10.68 -14.31 7.50
CA ALA A 194 -9.91 -13.07 7.48
C ALA A 194 -10.13 -12.21 6.21
N TYR A 195 -10.56 -12.80 5.09
CA TYR A 195 -10.58 -12.13 3.78
C TYR A 195 -11.88 -12.33 2.99
N GLN A 196 -12.99 -12.60 3.69
CA GLN A 196 -14.30 -12.64 3.04
C GLN A 196 -14.67 -11.25 2.54
N TYR A 197 -15.19 -11.18 1.31
CA TYR A 197 -15.78 -9.94 0.83
C TYR A 197 -17.02 -9.66 1.70
N PRO A 198 -17.16 -8.46 2.28
CA PRO A 198 -18.36 -8.11 3.02
C PRO A 198 -19.55 -8.17 2.06
N CYS A 199 -20.31 -9.26 2.14
CA CYS A 199 -21.54 -9.39 1.40
C CYS A 199 -22.52 -8.36 2.01
N PHE A 200 -22.99 -7.41 1.20
CA PHE A 200 -24.05 -6.49 1.62
C PHE A 200 -25.26 -7.31 2.08
N PRO A 201 -25.65 -7.30 3.37
CA PRO A 201 -26.03 -6.06 4.06
C PRO A 201 -25.85 -6.09 5.59
N ILE A 202 -24.80 -5.50 6.18
CA ILE A 202 -24.79 -5.22 7.64
C ILE A 202 -24.09 -3.88 7.92
N ASP A 203 -24.81 -3.04 8.67
CA ASP A 203 -24.39 -1.84 9.42
C ASP A 203 -24.20 -0.52 8.68
N LYS A 204 -25.36 0.07 8.32
CA LYS A 204 -25.60 1.53 8.33
C LYS A 204 -25.52 2.15 9.75
N HIS A 205 -25.06 1.41 10.76
CA HIS A 205 -25.02 1.83 12.16
C HIS A 205 -23.82 1.21 12.90
N LYS A 206 -22.59 1.57 12.53
CA LYS A 206 -21.49 1.53 13.49
C LYS A 206 -20.90 2.93 13.61
N GLU A 207 -21.29 3.53 14.73
CA GLU A 207 -20.96 4.85 15.20
C GLU A 207 -19.49 5.15 15.02
N LEU A 208 -19.25 6.32 14.42
CA LEU A 208 -18.05 7.11 14.62
C LEU A 208 -17.86 7.33 16.12
N LEU A 209 -17.02 6.53 16.76
CA LEU A 209 -16.27 6.95 17.93
C LEU A 209 -14.86 6.39 17.80
N LEU A 210 -13.89 7.29 17.63
CA LEU A 210 -12.66 7.40 18.42
C LEU A 210 -11.81 8.55 17.86
N GLY A 211 -11.44 9.48 18.75
CA GLY A 211 -10.65 10.69 18.47
C GLY A 211 -9.15 10.48 18.26
#